data_AF-A0A6I2ZP99-F1
#
_entry.id   AF-A0A6I2ZP99-F1
#
_cell.length_a   1.000
_cell.length_b   1.000
_cell.length_c   1.000
_cell.angle_alpha   90.00
_cell.angle_beta   90.00
_cell.angle_gamma   90.00
#
_symmetry.space_group_name_H-M   'P 1'
#
loop_
_entity.id
_entity.type
_entity.pdbx_description
1 polymer ?
#
loop_
_entity_poly.entity_id
_entity_poly.type
_entity_poly.pdbx_seq_one_letter_code
_entity_poly.pdbx_strand_id
1 'polypeptide(L)'
;MGGYQEYLKKWTSSGTKVIVLKDTPDPGRTIKNVPDCVAAYKDYQQRCSGTPTTWKWMDPLTDAASAAGSGVDVIKMNQYLCTQTTCPPVIGSVVVYFDASHMTATFARTLTGYLDKKIAALT
;
A
#
# COMPACT_ATOMS: atom_id res chain seq x y z
N MET A 1 -0.17 18.68 -5.97
CA MET A 1 -1.40 17.97 -5.54
C MET A 1 -2.66 18.44 -6.28
N GLY A 2 -2.70 19.64 -6.87
CA GLY A 2 -3.92 20.16 -7.54
C GLY A 2 -4.52 19.24 -8.60
N GLY A 3 -3.71 18.49 -9.35
CA GLY A 3 -4.21 17.53 -10.34
C GLY A 3 -5.11 16.45 -9.73
N TYR A 4 -4.71 15.80 -8.63
CA TYR A 4 -5.55 14.79 -7.98
C TYR A 4 -6.85 15.39 -7.43
N GLN A 5 -6.78 16.56 -6.81
CA GLN A 5 -7.95 17.25 -6.28
C GLN A 5 -8.98 17.58 -7.38
N GLU A 6 -8.51 17.99 -8.55
CA GLU A 6 -9.36 18.28 -9.71
C GLU A 6 -10.13 17.04 -10.18
N TYR A 7 -9.44 15.90 -10.35
CA TYR A 7 -10.09 14.65 -10.76
C TYR A 7 -11.08 14.13 -9.72
N LEU A 8 -10.69 14.12 -8.44
CA LEU A 8 -11.56 13.69 -7.35
C LEU A 8 -12.83 14.55 -7.32
N LYS A 9 -12.71 15.88 -7.39
CA LYS A 9 -13.86 16.80 -7.45
C LYS A 9 -14.73 16.54 -8.66
N LYS A 10 -14.13 16.31 -9.84
CA LYS A 10 -14.87 16.05 -11.07
C LYS A 10 -15.73 14.78 -10.96
N TRP A 11 -15.18 13.70 -10.42
CA TRP A 11 -15.89 12.43 -10.25
C TRP A 11 -16.97 12.50 -9.17
N THR A 12 -16.68 13.12 -8.03
CA THR A 12 -17.68 13.24 -6.96
C THR A 12 -18.83 14.17 -7.36
N SER A 13 -18.54 15.25 -8.10
CA SER A 13 -19.59 16.16 -8.62
C SER A 13 -20.51 15.49 -9.65
N SER A 14 -20.08 14.41 -10.28
CA SER A 14 -20.92 13.62 -11.20
C SER A 14 -21.72 12.51 -10.49
N GLY A 15 -21.72 12.48 -9.16
CA GLY A 15 -22.39 11.44 -8.37
C GLY A 15 -21.65 10.11 -8.30
N THR A 16 -20.39 10.05 -8.75
CA THR A 16 -19.57 8.83 -8.65
C THR A 16 -19.12 8.64 -7.20
N LYS A 17 -19.36 7.45 -6.63
CA LYS A 17 -18.70 7.05 -5.37
C LYS A 17 -17.22 6.79 -5.67
N VAL A 18 -16.32 7.54 -5.04
CA VAL A 18 -14.87 7.40 -5.26
C VAL A 18 -14.23 6.79 -4.02
N ILE A 19 -13.47 5.71 -4.22
CA ILE A 19 -12.64 5.09 -3.19
C ILE A 19 -11.19 5.21 -3.62
N VAL A 20 -10.38 5.84 -2.78
CA VAL A 20 -8.93 5.91 -2.94
C VAL A 20 -8.28 4.81 -2.10
N LEU A 21 -7.47 3.97 -2.74
CA LEU A 21 -6.65 2.98 -2.07
C LEU A 21 -5.29 3.60 -1.72
N LYS A 22 -4.94 3.60 -0.44
CA LYS A 22 -3.64 4.10 0.03
C LYS A 22 -2.49 3.26 -0.53
N ASP A 23 -1.40 3.94 -0.91
CA ASP A 23 -0.16 3.29 -1.33
C ASP A 23 0.39 2.32 -0.26
N THR A 24 0.93 1.20 -0.72
CA THR A 24 1.65 0.23 0.10
C THR A 24 2.94 0.83 0.68
N PRO A 25 3.53 0.24 1.73
CA PRO A 25 4.88 0.62 2.16
C PRO A 25 5.87 0.54 0.99
N ASP A 26 6.86 1.42 0.97
CA ASP A 26 7.83 1.58 -0.13
C ASP A 26 9.25 1.20 0.31
N PRO A 27 9.75 0.02 -0.10
CA PRO A 27 11.12 -0.41 0.22
C PRO A 27 12.23 0.43 -0.45
N GLY A 28 11.92 1.15 -1.53
CA GLY A 28 12.88 1.55 -2.57
C GLY A 28 14.02 2.46 -2.14
N ARG A 29 13.88 3.15 -1.00
CA ARG A 29 14.97 3.94 -0.39
C ARG A 29 15.98 3.11 0.40
N THR A 30 15.60 1.91 0.81
CA THR A 30 16.37 1.07 1.76
C THR A 30 16.83 -0.24 1.14
N ILE A 31 16.09 -0.78 0.18
CA ILE A 31 16.37 -2.06 -0.47
C ILE A 31 16.23 -1.90 -1.97
N LYS A 32 17.28 -2.28 -2.72
CA LYS A 32 17.31 -2.20 -4.18
C LYS A 32 16.40 -3.21 -4.87
N ASN A 33 16.30 -4.42 -4.31
CA ASN A 33 15.42 -5.49 -4.79
C ASN A 33 15.12 -6.43 -3.61
N VAL A 34 13.85 -6.59 -3.25
CA VAL A 34 13.45 -7.41 -2.10
C VAL A 34 13.71 -8.90 -2.33
N PRO A 35 13.32 -9.53 -3.46
CA PRO A 35 13.64 -10.93 -3.74
C PRO A 35 15.13 -11.28 -3.64
N ASP A 36 16.01 -10.45 -4.22
CA ASP A 36 17.46 -10.67 -4.18
C ASP A 36 17.99 -10.64 -2.73
N CYS A 37 17.50 -9.69 -1.94
CA CYS A 37 17.86 -9.60 -0.52
C CYS A 37 17.42 -10.86 0.25
N VAL A 38 16.17 -11.29 0.08
CA VAL A 38 15.63 -12.49 0.73
C VAL A 38 16.44 -13.73 0.32
N ALA A 39 16.80 -13.85 -0.95
CA ALA A 39 17.61 -14.96 -1.46
C ALA A 39 19.03 -14.98 -0.88
N ALA A 40 19.63 -13.81 -0.64
CA ALA A 40 20.95 -13.68 -0.01
C ALA A 40 20.93 -13.99 1.49
N TYR A 41 19.81 -13.74 2.18
CA TYR A 41 19.66 -13.92 3.63
C TYR A 41 18.58 -14.94 3.99
N LYS A 42 18.69 -16.17 3.48
CA LYS A 42 17.66 -17.23 3.63
C LYS A 42 17.23 -17.47 5.08
N ASP A 43 18.19 -17.52 6.01
CA ASP A 43 17.94 -17.79 7.43
C ASP A 43 17.70 -16.52 8.26
N TYR A 44 17.91 -15.33 7.66
CA TYR A 44 17.85 -14.03 8.34
C TYR A 44 17.12 -12.98 7.50
N GLN A 45 15.96 -13.36 6.95
CA GLN A 45 15.17 -12.52 6.04
C GLN A 45 14.73 -11.19 6.67
N GLN A 46 14.72 -11.09 8.01
CA GLN A 46 14.46 -9.84 8.73
C GLN A 46 15.47 -8.72 8.41
N ARG A 47 16.66 -9.05 7.88
CA ARG A 47 17.60 -8.06 7.34
C ARG A 47 17.06 -7.31 6.13
N CYS A 48 16.04 -7.86 5.48
CA CYS A 48 15.35 -7.28 4.33
C CYS A 48 14.01 -6.66 4.73
N SER A 49 13.79 -6.41 6.03
CA SER A 49 12.60 -5.71 6.54
C SER A 49 12.83 -4.22 6.64
N GLY A 50 11.74 -3.45 6.58
CA GLY A 50 11.70 -2.04 6.94
C GLY A 50 10.87 -1.77 8.17
N THR A 51 10.54 -0.50 8.38
CA THR A 51 9.54 -0.05 9.36
C THR A 51 8.49 0.78 8.64
N PRO A 52 7.30 1.01 9.24
CA PRO A 52 6.32 1.92 8.67
C PRO A 52 6.83 3.36 8.44
N THR A 53 7.91 3.76 9.11
CA THR A 53 8.52 5.09 8.96
C THR A 53 9.61 5.13 7.91
N THR A 54 10.38 4.05 7.73
CA THR A 54 11.44 3.98 6.71
C THR A 54 10.91 3.56 5.35
N TRP A 55 9.90 2.70 5.31
CA TRP A 55 9.21 2.27 4.09
C TRP A 55 8.01 3.16 3.80
N LYS A 56 8.27 4.46 3.73
CA LYS A 56 7.26 5.49 3.48
C LYS A 56 7.73 6.38 2.35
N TRP A 57 6.86 6.55 1.35
CA TRP A 57 7.00 7.55 0.31
C TRP A 57 5.90 8.61 0.41
N MET A 58 5.97 9.64 -0.44
CA MET A 58 4.89 10.60 -0.62
C MET A 58 3.69 9.91 -1.26
N ASP A 59 2.48 10.26 -0.80
CA ASP A 59 1.21 9.71 -1.30
C ASP A 59 0.25 10.87 -1.60
N PRO A 60 0.56 11.66 -2.63
CA PRO A 60 -0.18 12.88 -2.95
C PRO A 60 -1.65 12.64 -3.33
N LEU A 61 -2.02 11.41 -3.74
CA LEU A 61 -3.39 11.03 -4.00
C LEU A 61 -4.17 10.84 -2.69
N THR A 62 -3.62 10.11 -1.71
CA THR A 62 -4.26 9.98 -0.40
C THR A 62 -4.32 11.31 0.36
N ASP A 63 -3.31 12.16 0.21
CA ASP A 63 -3.32 13.51 0.78
C ASP A 63 -4.44 14.36 0.15
N ALA A 64 -4.60 14.30 -1.18
CA ALA A 64 -5.69 14.97 -1.89
C ALA A 64 -7.07 14.43 -1.49
N ALA A 65 -7.22 13.11 -1.34
CA ALA A 65 -8.45 12.47 -0.90
C ALA A 65 -8.83 12.90 0.52
N SER A 66 -7.85 12.95 1.43
CA SER A 66 -8.06 13.40 2.82
C SER A 66 -8.50 14.87 2.88
N ALA A 67 -8.05 15.70 1.93
CA ALA A 67 -8.44 17.10 1.81
C ALA A 67 -9.78 17.32 1.07
N ALA A 68 -10.28 16.33 0.34
CA ALA A 68 -11.49 16.46 -0.48
C ALA A 68 -12.79 16.56 0.36
N GLY A 69 -12.77 16.06 1.60
CA GLY A 69 -13.94 16.06 2.48
C GLY A 69 -14.92 14.94 2.13
N SER A 70 -16.19 15.26 1.92
CA SER A 70 -17.23 14.28 1.63
C SER A 70 -17.17 13.75 0.18
N GLY A 71 -17.62 12.51 -0.02
CA GLY A 71 -17.72 11.87 -1.35
C GLY A 71 -16.47 11.11 -1.81
N VAL A 72 -15.38 11.16 -1.05
CA VAL A 72 -14.19 10.33 -1.28
C VAL A 72 -13.87 9.53 -0.02
N ASP A 73 -13.85 8.21 -0.13
CA ASP A 73 -13.41 7.31 0.94
C ASP A 73 -11.96 6.89 0.74
N VAL A 74 -11.24 6.61 1.84
CA VAL A 74 -9.86 6.12 1.78
C VAL A 74 -9.76 4.74 2.44
N ILE A 75 -9.37 3.74 1.64
CA ILE A 75 -9.04 2.40 2.14
C ILE A 75 -7.54 2.33 2.45
N LYS A 76 -7.21 1.87 3.67
CA LYS A 76 -5.84 1.60 4.10
C LYS A 76 -5.63 0.10 4.29
N MET A 77 -4.63 -0.44 3.61
CA MET A 77 -4.26 -1.86 3.67
C MET A 77 -2.95 -2.13 4.41
N ASN A 78 -2.16 -1.10 4.73
CA ASN A 78 -0.79 -1.27 5.26
C ASN A 78 -0.72 -2.04 6.58
N GLN A 79 -1.82 -2.13 7.34
CA GLN A 79 -1.93 -3.00 8.52
C GLN A 79 -1.76 -4.51 8.23
N TYR A 80 -1.95 -4.92 6.97
CA TYR A 80 -1.72 -6.30 6.51
C TYR A 80 -0.31 -6.51 5.94
N LEU A 81 0.45 -5.43 5.75
CA LEU A 81 1.81 -5.44 5.20
C LEU A 81 2.87 -5.13 6.26
N CYS A 82 2.49 -4.44 7.33
CA CYS A 82 3.38 -4.09 8.43
C CYS A 82 2.70 -4.27 9.79
N THR A 83 3.52 -4.58 10.79
CA THR A 83 3.20 -4.35 12.20
C THR A 83 3.45 -2.87 12.55
N GLN A 84 3.31 -2.51 13.82
CA GLN A 84 3.65 -1.17 14.30
C GLN A 84 5.12 -0.80 14.10
N THR A 85 6.01 -1.80 14.07
CA THR A 85 7.48 -1.58 14.08
C THR A 85 8.18 -2.20 12.89
N THR A 86 7.55 -3.12 12.16
CA THR A 86 8.24 -3.91 11.13
C THR A 86 7.35 -4.12 9.91
N CYS A 87 7.91 -3.89 8.73
CA CYS A 87 7.34 -4.28 7.45
C CYS A 87 8.16 -5.47 6.90
N PRO A 88 7.70 -6.72 7.13
CA PRO A 88 8.45 -7.90 6.70
C PRO A 88 8.44 -8.08 5.17
N PRO A 89 9.53 -8.60 4.57
CA PRO A 89 9.62 -8.86 3.14
C PRO A 89 8.88 -10.14 2.73
N VAL A 90 8.57 -11.00 3.70
CA VAL A 90 7.89 -12.29 3.52
C VAL A 90 6.83 -12.44 4.61
N ILE A 91 5.59 -12.73 4.22
CA ILE A 91 4.45 -12.92 5.12
C ILE A 91 3.77 -14.23 4.76
N GLY A 92 3.61 -15.14 5.73
CA GLY A 92 2.97 -16.43 5.49
C GLY A 92 3.63 -17.24 4.35
N SER A 93 4.96 -17.20 4.28
CA SER A 93 5.78 -17.85 3.24
C SER A 93 5.62 -17.26 1.83
N VAL A 94 5.00 -16.07 1.68
CA VAL A 94 4.87 -15.36 0.41
C VAL A 94 5.73 -14.11 0.41
N VAL A 95 6.59 -13.96 -0.61
CA VAL A 95 7.38 -12.73 -0.80
C VAL A 95 6.44 -11.57 -1.18
N VAL A 96 6.52 -10.48 -0.41
CA VAL A 96 5.59 -9.35 -0.51
C VAL A 96 5.83 -8.54 -1.77
N TYR A 97 7.10 -8.25 -2.09
CA TYR A 97 7.48 -7.36 -3.19
C TYR A 97 8.17 -8.10 -4.34
N PHE A 98 7.86 -7.68 -5.57
CA PHE A 98 8.51 -8.13 -6.79
C PHE A 98 9.87 -7.43 -6.99
N ASP A 99 9.97 -6.18 -6.59
CA ASP A 99 11.18 -5.37 -6.67
C ASP A 99 11.31 -4.44 -5.45
N ALA A 100 11.72 -3.20 -5.66
CA ALA A 100 11.90 -2.18 -4.63
C ALA A 100 10.61 -1.42 -4.27
N SER A 101 9.51 -1.61 -5.02
CA SER A 101 8.26 -0.84 -4.83
C SER A 101 6.99 -1.62 -5.13
N HIS A 102 7.01 -2.54 -6.11
CA HIS A 102 5.83 -3.27 -6.57
C HIS A 102 5.55 -4.51 -5.71
N MET A 103 4.29 -4.70 -5.34
CA MET A 103 3.81 -5.91 -4.66
C MET A 103 3.74 -7.10 -5.63
N THR A 104 4.06 -8.32 -5.18
CA THR A 104 3.91 -9.51 -6.01
C THR A 104 2.43 -9.80 -6.29
N ALA A 105 2.12 -10.35 -7.46
CA ALA A 105 0.77 -10.78 -7.79
C ALA A 105 0.25 -11.86 -6.82
N THR A 106 1.14 -12.73 -6.32
CA THR A 106 0.79 -13.76 -5.34
C THR A 106 0.38 -13.16 -4.01
N PHE A 107 1.13 -12.19 -3.50
CA PHE A 107 0.76 -11.50 -2.26
C PHE A 107 -0.50 -10.63 -2.45
N ALA A 108 -0.65 -9.95 -3.59
CA ALA A 108 -1.87 -9.21 -3.90
C ALA A 108 -3.14 -10.07 -3.81
N ARG A 109 -3.09 -11.33 -4.27
CA ARG A 109 -4.22 -12.27 -4.18
C ARG A 109 -4.62 -12.59 -2.74
N THR A 110 -3.67 -12.61 -1.79
CA THR A 110 -3.99 -12.89 -0.38
C THR A 110 -4.75 -11.73 0.28
N LEU A 111 -4.66 -10.51 -0.27
CA LEU A 111 -5.32 -9.32 0.24
C LEU A 111 -6.76 -9.14 -0.26
N THR A 112 -7.17 -9.86 -1.31
CA THR A 112 -8.47 -9.69 -1.99
C THR A 112 -9.65 -9.72 -1.02
N GLY A 113 -9.79 -10.78 -0.23
CA GLY A 113 -10.89 -10.89 0.73
C GLY A 113 -10.91 -9.82 1.83
N TYR A 114 -9.76 -9.22 2.15
CA TYR A 114 -9.69 -8.09 3.08
C TYR A 114 -10.11 -6.78 2.41
N LEU A 115 -9.71 -6.58 1.15
CA LEU A 115 -10.09 -5.42 0.35
C LEU A 115 -11.60 -5.43 0.06
N ASP A 116 -12.15 -6.57 -0.36
CA ASP A 116 -13.58 -6.73 -0.68
C ASP A 116 -14.46 -6.35 0.52
N LYS A 117 -14.10 -6.82 1.73
CA LYS A 117 -14.81 -6.45 2.96
C LYS A 117 -14.79 -4.95 3.24
N LYS A 118 -13.66 -4.28 2.95
CA LYS A 118 -13.54 -2.83 3.15
C LYS A 118 -14.33 -2.05 2.09
N ILE A 119 -14.34 -2.50 0.85
CA ILE A 119 -15.17 -1.89 -0.22
C ILE A 119 -16.65 -2.05 0.12
N ALA A 120 -17.09 -3.27 0.47
CA ALA A 120 -18.48 -3.55 0.82
C ALA A 120 -19.00 -2.74 2.02
N ALA A 121 -18.13 -2.36 2.95
CA ALA A 121 -18.50 -1.52 4.10
C ALA A 121 -18.77 -0.04 3.74
N LEU A 122 -18.43 0.39 2.53
CA LEU A 122 -18.57 1.78 2.04
C LEU A 122 -19.69 1.93 0.99
N THR A 123 -20.22 0.82 0.49
CA THR A 123 -21.21 0.79 -0.59
C THR A 123 -22.61 0.49 -0.10
#